data_AF-A0A9E5P929-F1
#
_entry.id   AF-A0A9E5P929-F1
#
_cell.length_a   1.000
_cell.length_b   1.000
_cell.length_c   1.000
_cell.angle_alpha   90.00
_cell.angle_beta   90.00
_cell.angle_gamma   90.00
#
_symmetry.space_group_name_H-M   'P 1'
#
loop_
_entity.id
_entity.type
_entity.pdbx_description
1 polymer ?
#
loop_
_entity_poly.entity_id
_entity_poly.type
_entity_poly.pdbx_seq_one_letter_code
_entity_poly.pdbx_strand_id
1 'polypeptide(L)' 'MRELGHDFPVMDGNAVAIRYRVQGIPAFFVIAPDGTLLHRSSGFSDSKVDIFEAYMKQYAK' A
#
# COMPACT_ATOMS: atom_id res chain seq x y z
N MET A 1 13.52 -6.30 18.36
CA MET A 1 12.46 -6.17 17.34
C MET A 1 11.03 -6.20 17.94
N ARG A 2 10.85 -5.84 19.23
CA ARG A 2 9.55 -5.56 19.88
C ARG A 2 9.56 -4.20 20.60
N GLU A 3 10.64 -3.44 20.43
CA GLU A 3 11.05 -2.34 21.31
C GLU A 3 10.58 -0.96 20.79
N LEU A 4 9.97 -0.90 19.60
CA LEU A 4 9.53 0.36 18.97
C LEU A 4 8.01 0.60 19.06
N GLY A 5 7.25 -0.20 19.81
CA GLY A 5 5.80 0.02 20.02
C GLY A 5 4.93 -0.06 18.76
N HIS A 6 5.49 -0.41 17.61
CA HIS A 6 4.76 -0.67 16.38
C HIS A 6 4.46 -2.17 16.29
N ASP A 7 3.23 -2.55 16.66
CA ASP A 7 2.67 -3.84 16.27
C ASP A 7 2.42 -3.81 14.76
N PHE A 8 3.45 -4.11 13.97
CA PHE A 8 3.22 -4.48 12.59
C PHE A 8 2.50 -5.82 12.61
N PRO A 9 1.30 -5.95 12.01
CA PRO A 9 0.59 -7.21 12.01
C PRO A 9 1.48 -8.27 11.37
N VAL A 10 1.72 -9.36 12.11
CA VAL A 10 2.31 -10.58 11.57
C VAL A 10 1.44 -10.99 10.36
N MET A 11 2.05 -11.10 9.18
CA MET A 11 1.32 -11.33 7.92
C MET A 11 0.73 -12.74 7.81
N ASP A 12 1.12 -13.66 8.69
CA ASP A 12 0.47 -14.96 8.80
C ASP A 12 -0.90 -14.80 9.48
N GLY A 13 -1.97 -15.08 8.73
CA GLY A 13 -3.34 -15.11 9.24
C GLY A 13 -4.11 -13.78 9.19
N ASN A 14 -3.53 -12.68 8.70
CA ASN A 14 -4.28 -11.43 8.52
C ASN A 14 -5.16 -11.49 7.26
N ALA A 15 -6.48 -11.63 7.45
CA ALA A 15 -7.46 -11.76 6.37
C ALA A 15 -7.44 -10.58 5.37
N VAL A 16 -7.10 -9.37 5.82
CA VAL A 16 -7.01 -8.18 4.96
C VAL A 16 -5.76 -8.27 4.08
N ALA A 17 -4.59 -8.56 4.66
CA ALA A 17 -3.34 -8.71 3.90
C ALA A 17 -3.45 -9.81 2.83
N ILE A 18 -4.10 -10.93 3.16
CA ILE A 18 -4.38 -12.03 2.22
C ILE A 18 -5.32 -11.56 1.09
N ARG A 19 -6.44 -10.89 1.43
CA ARG A 19 -7.39 -10.39 0.41
C ARG A 19 -6.75 -9.36 -0.52
N TYR A 20 -5.90 -8.49 0.02
CA TYR A 20 -5.14 -7.51 -0.74
C TYR A 20 -3.87 -8.09 -1.38
N ARG A 21 -3.61 -9.40 -1.24
CA ARG A 21 -2.39 -10.13 -1.68
C ARG A 21 -1.12 -9.29 -1.48
N VAL A 22 -0.89 -8.85 -0.25
CA VAL A 22 0.34 -8.17 0.14
C VAL A 22 1.51 -9.16 -0.01
N GLN A 23 2.53 -8.78 -0.77
CA GLN A 23 3.71 -9.62 -1.05
C GLN A 23 4.97 -9.15 -0.32
N GLY A 24 4.93 -7.98 0.34
CA GLY A 24 6.05 -7.42 1.10
C GLY A 24 5.66 -6.11 1.78
N ILE A 25 6.46 -5.67 2.75
CA ILE A 25 6.22 -4.45 3.54
C ILE A 25 7.34 -3.41 3.32
N PRO A 26 7.03 -2.10 3.35
CA PRO A 26 5.68 -1.52 3.34
C PRO A 26 4.93 -1.84 2.03
N ALA A 27 3.58 -1.82 2.08
CA ALA A 27 2.71 -2.04 0.92
C ALA A 27 1.82 -0.83 0.69
N PHE A 28 1.67 -0.44 -0.57
CA PHE A 28 0.92 0.74 -1.00
C PHE A 28 -0.14 0.35 -2.03
N PHE A 29 -1.31 0.97 -1.90
CA PHE A 29 -2.45 0.77 -2.78
C PHE A 29 -3.02 2.13 -3.16
N VAL A 30 -3.32 2.32 -4.44
CA VAL A 30 -4.06 3.50 -4.92
C VAL A 30 -5.45 3.04 -5.32
N ILE A 31 -6.47 3.64 -4.71
CA ILE A 31 -7.87 3.31 -4.93
C ILE A 31 -8.56 4.57 -5.44
N ALA A 32 -9.24 4.46 -6.57
CA ALA A 32 -10.03 5.54 -7.17
C ALA A 32 -11.28 5.85 -6.32
N PRO A 33 -11.91 7.04 -6.49
CA PRO A 33 -13.12 7.40 -5.74
C PRO A 33 -14.31 6.44 -5.93
N ASP A 34 -14.36 5.71 -7.05
CA ASP A 34 -15.39 4.71 -7.34
C ASP A 34 -15.11 3.33 -6.70
N GLY A 35 -13.98 3.20 -5.97
CA GLY A 35 -13.53 1.95 -5.35
C GLY A 35 -12.63 1.09 -6.24
N THR A 36 -12.32 1.49 -7.47
CA THR A 36 -11.43 0.74 -8.37
C THR A 36 -9.99 0.75 -7.86
N LEU A 37 -9.33 -0.41 -7.82
CA LEU A 37 -7.90 -0.51 -7.49
C LEU A 37 -7.05 -0.12 -8.71
N LEU A 38 -6.35 1.00 -8.63
CA LEU A 38 -5.53 1.56 -9.72
C LEU A 38 -4.09 1.05 -9.69
N HIS A 39 -3.51 0.91 -8.50
CA HIS A 39 -2.11 0.52 -8.34
C HIS A 39 -1.89 -0.27 -7.05
N ARG A 40 -0.90 -1.17 -7.09
CA ARG A 40 -0.39 -1.91 -5.95
C ARG A 40 1.12 -2.02 -6.05
N SER A 41 1.81 -1.73 -4.96
CA SER A 41 3.25 -1.96 -4.87
C SER A 41 3.67 -2.35 -3.45
N SER A 42 4.80 -3.04 -3.36
CA SER A 42 5.51 -3.31 -2.12
C SER A 42 6.92 -2.72 -2.19
N GLY A 43 7.49 -2.45 -1.01
CA GLY A 43 8.76 -1.75 -0.86
C GLY A 43 8.64 -0.25 -1.15
N PHE A 44 9.59 0.52 -0.64
CA PHE A 44 9.67 1.96 -0.87
C PHE A 44 10.80 2.28 -1.87
N SER A 45 10.53 3.14 -2.85
CA SER A 45 11.52 3.71 -3.77
C SER A 45 11.00 5.03 -4.34
N ASP A 46 11.89 5.96 -4.70
CA ASP A 46 11.52 7.28 -5.23
C ASP A 46 10.63 7.17 -6.48
N SER A 47 10.93 6.21 -7.36
CA SER A 47 10.09 5.93 -8.54
C SER A 47 8.64 5.56 -8.23
N LYS A 48 8.35 5.01 -7.05
CA LYS A 48 6.97 4.70 -6.62
C LYS A 48 6.26 5.94 -6.09
N VAL A 49 7.01 6.92 -5.59
CA VAL A 49 6.46 8.23 -5.18
C VAL A 49 5.97 8.97 -6.42
N ASP A 50 6.75 9.01 -7.49
CA ASP A 50 6.34 9.65 -8.76
C ASP A 50 5.04 9.07 -9.31
N ILE A 51 4.88 7.74 -9.25
CA ILE A 51 3.65 7.04 -9.66
C ILE A 51 2.47 7.47 -8.77
N PHE A 52 2.68 7.53 -7.44
CA PHE A 52 1.65 7.97 -6.52
C PHE A 52 1.22 9.41 -6.79
N GLU A 53 2.18 10.33 -6.97
CA GLU A 53 1.89 11.72 -7.32
C GLU A 53 1.14 11.85 -8.64
N ALA A 54 1.48 11.05 -9.66
CA ALA A 54 0.79 11.06 -10.93
C ALA A 54 -0.70 10.69 -10.76
N TYR A 55 -1.01 9.64 -9.99
CA TYR A 55 -2.38 9.29 -9.68
C TYR A 55 -3.07 10.38 -8.86
N MET A 56 -2.42 10.94 -7.85
CA MET A 56 -3.02 12.00 -7.05
C MET A 56 -3.35 13.24 -7.88
N LYS A 57 -2.49 13.64 -8.82
CA LYS A 57 -2.75 14.75 -9.76
C LYS A 57 -3.91 14.45 -10.70
N GLN A 58 -4.06 13.21 -11.17
CA GLN A 58 -5.15 12.82 -12.06
C GLN A 58 -6.53 12.85 -11.37
N TYR A 59 -6.58 12.51 -10.07
CA TYR A 59 -7.83 12.36 -9.32
C TYR A 59 -8.10 13.49 -8.32
N ALA A 60 -7.16 14.41 -8.09
CA ALA A 60 -7.40 15.67 -7.38
C ALA A 60 -8.19 16.60 -8.32
N LYS A 61 -9.48 16.77 -8.04
CA LYS A 61 -10.31 17.82 -8.65
C LYS A 61 -10.02 19.18 -8.05
#